data_AF-A0A5E7A312-F1
#
_entry.id   AF-A0A5E7A312-F1
#
_cell.length_a   1.000
_cell.length_b   1.000
_cell.length_c   1.000
_cell.angle_alpha   90.00
_cell.angle_beta   90.00
_cell.angle_gamma   90.00
#
_symmetry.space_group_name_H-M   'P 1'
#
loop_
_entity.id
_entity.type
_entity.pdbx_description
1 polymer ?
#
loop_
_entity_poly.entity_id
_entity_poly.type
_entity_poly.pdbx_seq_one_letter_code
_entity_poly.pdbx_strand_id
1 'polypeptide(L)'
;MQDGFHAGEILPIEVPQGGKQPPKRVERDEHPRPDSDVASLSRLRPLFEGGVVTAGNASGVNDGAAALLIGSQAIGEQYGLKPRARILAAAIAGVEPRLMGLGPVPAIIKALQRANLQLADMDLIEINEAFAAQVLGCAKRLDLAFDDPRLNPNGGAIAIGHPLGASGARLAYSAVRQLERSNGRYALVSLCIGLGQGIACVIERLD
;
A
#
# COMPACT_ATOMS: atom_id res chain seq x y z
N MET A 1 3.55 13.49 -1.35
CA MET A 1 3.17 14.26 -0.13
C MET A 1 3.06 15.76 -0.34
N GLN A 2 3.99 16.42 -1.03
CA GLN A 2 3.92 17.87 -1.27
C GLN A 2 2.66 18.30 -2.05
N ASP A 3 2.18 17.44 -2.96
CA ASP A 3 0.95 17.68 -3.73
C ASP A 3 -0.36 17.46 -2.95
N GLY A 4 -0.30 17.19 -1.65
CA GLY A 4 -1.50 17.08 -0.79
C GLY A 4 -2.35 15.82 -0.98
N PHE A 5 -1.91 14.82 -1.75
CA PHE A 5 -2.67 13.58 -2.03
C PHE A 5 -3.30 12.95 -0.78
N HIS A 6 -2.50 12.68 0.27
CA HIS A 6 -2.97 12.01 1.49
C HIS A 6 -3.90 12.87 2.36
N ALA A 7 -3.94 14.20 2.17
CA ALA A 7 -4.82 15.05 2.97
C ALA A 7 -6.31 14.71 2.76
N GLY A 8 -6.69 14.21 1.58
CA GLY A 8 -8.08 13.81 1.31
C GLY A 8 -8.46 12.38 1.73
N GLU A 9 -7.57 11.64 2.38
CA GLU A 9 -7.86 10.32 2.95
C GLU A 9 -7.71 10.23 4.47
N ILE A 10 -7.14 11.24 5.10
CA ILE A 10 -6.95 11.29 6.54
C ILE A 10 -8.19 11.90 7.20
N LEU A 11 -8.79 11.14 8.11
CA LEU A 11 -9.74 11.67 9.08
C LEU A 11 -8.95 12.21 10.28
N PRO A 12 -8.98 13.52 10.58
CA PRO A 12 -8.28 14.07 11.74
C PRO A 12 -8.80 13.46 13.04
N ILE A 13 -7.89 13.11 13.95
CA ILE A 13 -8.23 12.60 15.28
C ILE A 13 -7.67 13.51 16.38
N GLU A 14 -8.33 13.52 17.54
CA GLU A 14 -7.84 14.18 18.74
C GLU A 14 -7.30 13.13 19.71
N VAL A 15 -6.05 13.29 20.10
CA VAL A 15 -5.36 12.39 21.02
C VAL A 15 -5.24 13.10 22.38
N PRO A 16 -5.85 12.57 23.45
CA PRO A 16 -5.67 13.10 24.79
C PRO A 16 -4.20 13.12 25.18
N GLN A 17 -3.75 14.26 25.72
CA GLN A 17 -2.39 14.39 26.24
C GLN A 17 -2.40 14.24 27.75
N GLY A 18 -1.30 13.75 28.33
CA GLY A 18 -1.16 13.65 29.79
C GLY A 18 -1.22 15.02 30.48
N GLY A 19 -1.75 15.06 31.70
CA GLY A 19 -1.89 16.29 32.48
C GLY A 19 -3.11 17.13 32.08
N LYS A 20 -3.02 18.46 32.21
CA LYS A 20 -4.07 19.43 31.84
C LYS A 20 -3.86 20.03 30.43
N GLN A 21 -3.10 19.35 29.58
CA GLN A 21 -2.83 19.83 28.22
C GLN A 21 -4.06 19.60 27.33
N PRO A 22 -4.36 20.51 26.38
CA PRO A 22 -5.41 20.28 25.40
C PRO A 22 -5.07 19.04 24.53
N PRO A 23 -6.07 18.33 23.95
CA PRO A 23 -5.81 17.21 23.05
C PRO A 23 -4.96 17.62 21.84
N LYS A 24 -4.03 16.75 21.43
CA LYS A 24 -3.24 16.94 20.21
C LYS A 24 -4.08 16.52 19.02
N ARG A 25 -4.29 17.42 18.07
CA ARG A 25 -4.93 17.09 16.79
C ARG A 25 -3.91 16.46 15.84
N VAL A 26 -4.18 15.24 15.38
CA VAL A 26 -3.37 14.50 14.42
C VAL A 26 -4.13 14.45 13.09
N GLU A 27 -3.58 15.10 12.08
CA GLU A 27 -4.21 15.28 10.75
C GLU A 27 -3.25 15.03 9.57
N ARG A 28 -2.02 14.62 9.88
CA ARG A 28 -0.95 14.36 8.91
C ARG A 28 -0.14 13.15 9.38
N ASP A 29 0.37 12.38 8.43
CA ASP A 29 1.31 11.30 8.70
C ASP A 29 2.59 11.87 9.34
N GLU A 30 3.01 11.28 10.46
CA GLU A 30 4.21 11.71 11.21
C GLU A 30 5.51 11.05 10.71
N HIS A 31 5.39 9.88 10.08
CA HIS A 31 6.52 9.05 9.64
C HIS A 31 7.34 9.64 8.46
N PRO A 32 6.73 10.34 7.49
CA PRO A 32 7.45 10.94 6.37
C PRO A 32 8.64 11.82 6.75
N ARG A 33 9.79 11.59 6.11
CA ARG A 33 11.02 12.36 6.29
C ARG A 33 11.44 13.02 4.96
N PRO A 34 10.91 14.21 4.63
CA PRO A 34 11.13 14.85 3.33
C PRO A 34 12.60 15.21 3.06
N ASP A 35 13.40 15.40 4.12
CA ASP A 35 14.83 15.73 4.01
C ASP A 35 15.74 14.49 3.82
N SER A 36 15.15 13.30 3.62
CA SER A 36 15.93 12.07 3.38
C SER A 36 16.60 12.12 2.01
N ASP A 37 17.88 11.74 1.98
CA ASP A 37 18.69 11.69 0.76
C ASP A 37 19.55 10.42 0.70
N VAL A 38 20.14 10.14 -0.46
CA VAL A 38 20.99 8.96 -0.64
C VAL A 38 22.18 8.97 0.33
N ALA A 39 22.74 10.15 0.61
CA ALA A 39 23.91 10.29 1.46
C ALA A 39 23.60 9.89 2.92
N SER A 40 22.48 10.33 3.48
CA SER A 40 22.02 9.97 4.81
C SER A 40 21.60 8.51 4.90
N LEU A 41 20.86 8.00 3.92
CA LEU A 41 20.44 6.60 3.87
C LEU A 41 21.63 5.63 3.77
N SER A 42 22.68 6.00 3.03
CA SER A 42 23.89 5.17 2.86
C SER A 42 24.73 5.04 4.14
N ARG A 43 24.55 5.95 5.11
CA ARG A 43 25.26 5.89 6.40
C ARG A 43 24.56 4.98 7.42
N LEU A 44 23.34 4.52 7.13
CA LEU A 44 22.59 3.69 8.05
C LEU A 44 23.19 2.29 8.14
N ARG A 45 23.33 1.79 9.37
CA ARG A 45 23.81 0.43 9.61
C ARG A 45 22.75 -0.59 9.21
N PRO A 46 23.13 -1.72 8.58
CA PRO A 46 22.23 -2.84 8.39
C PRO A 46 21.61 -3.33 9.69
N LEU A 47 20.36 -3.78 9.63
CA LEU A 47 19.63 -4.37 10.75
C LEU A 47 20.18 -5.76 11.13
N PHE A 48 20.84 -6.43 10.19
CA PHE A 48 21.45 -7.74 10.37
C PHE A 48 22.86 -7.74 9.79
N GLU A 49 23.76 -8.50 10.40
CA GLU A 49 25.14 -8.65 9.93
C GLU A 49 25.18 -9.21 8.50
N GLY A 50 25.96 -8.58 7.62
CA GLY A 50 26.03 -8.93 6.19
C GLY A 50 24.75 -8.60 5.39
N GLY A 51 23.75 -7.96 5.99
CA GLY A 51 22.51 -7.57 5.32
C GLY A 51 22.59 -6.24 4.58
N VAL A 52 21.58 -5.98 3.74
CA VAL A 52 21.38 -4.71 3.01
C VAL A 52 20.19 -3.89 3.52
N VAL A 53 19.40 -4.48 4.41
CA VAL A 53 18.21 -3.83 4.98
C VAL A 53 18.64 -2.93 6.15
N THR A 54 18.23 -1.67 6.12
CA THR A 54 18.47 -0.66 7.14
C THR A 54 17.12 -0.07 7.60
N ALA A 55 17.13 0.71 8.68
CA ALA A 55 15.92 1.43 9.11
C ALA A 55 15.38 2.43 8.07
N GLY A 56 16.20 2.85 7.09
CA GLY A 56 15.79 3.79 6.05
C GLY A 56 15.19 3.13 4.81
N ASN A 57 15.26 1.80 4.68
CA ASN A 57 14.70 1.05 3.55
C ASN A 57 13.75 -0.08 4.01
N ALA A 58 13.29 0.00 5.26
CA ALA A 58 12.27 -0.83 5.86
C ALA A 58 11.09 0.04 6.28
N SER A 59 9.87 -0.50 6.26
CA SER A 59 8.73 0.21 6.83
C SER A 59 8.91 0.46 8.32
N GLY A 60 8.43 1.61 8.78
CA GLY A 60 8.39 1.93 10.21
C GLY A 60 7.46 1.04 11.02
N VAL A 61 7.60 1.11 12.34
CA VAL A 61 6.57 0.66 13.28
C VAL A 61 5.62 1.83 13.49
N ASN A 62 4.33 1.61 13.22
CA ASN A 62 3.35 2.69 13.17
C ASN A 62 2.03 2.28 13.82
N ASP A 63 1.38 3.28 14.40
CA ASP A 63 -0.01 3.20 14.84
C ASP A 63 -0.91 3.77 13.75
N GLY A 64 -2.01 3.09 13.45
CA GLY A 64 -2.94 3.53 12.43
C GLY A 64 -4.13 2.60 12.26
N ALA A 65 -5.22 3.17 11.75
CA ALA A 65 -6.46 2.47 11.42
C ALA A 65 -6.95 2.89 10.03
N ALA A 66 -7.65 2.00 9.35
CA ALA A 66 -8.31 2.28 8.09
C ALA A 66 -9.66 1.56 8.07
N ALA A 67 -10.66 2.19 7.47
CA ALA A 67 -12.00 1.64 7.35
C ALA A 67 -12.49 1.80 5.91
N LEU A 68 -13.13 0.76 5.39
CA LEU A 68 -13.77 0.74 4.07
C LEU A 68 -15.22 0.32 4.23
N LEU A 69 -16.13 0.96 3.50
CA LEU A 69 -17.50 0.49 3.35
C LEU A 69 -17.59 -0.34 2.06
N ILE A 70 -17.88 -1.63 2.20
CA ILE A 70 -17.99 -2.58 1.09
C ILE A 70 -19.40 -3.17 1.13
N GLY A 71 -20.07 -3.21 -0.02
CA GLY A 71 -21.42 -3.75 -0.13
C GLY A 71 -21.69 -4.25 -1.54
N SER A 72 -22.83 -4.91 -1.71
CA SER A 72 -23.33 -5.27 -3.03
C SER A 72 -23.90 -4.04 -3.75
N GLN A 73 -23.99 -4.13 -5.08
CA GLN A 73 -24.67 -3.13 -5.89
C GLN A 73 -26.12 -2.90 -5.43
N ALA A 74 -26.83 -3.97 -5.06
CA ALA A 74 -28.21 -3.89 -4.58
C ALA A 74 -28.37 -3.02 -3.32
N ILE A 75 -27.44 -3.12 -2.36
CA ILE A 75 -27.44 -2.26 -1.17
C ILE A 75 -27.13 -0.81 -1.56
N GLY A 76 -26.20 -0.58 -2.50
CA GLY A 76 -25.93 0.74 -3.05
C GLY A 76 -27.18 1.39 -3.65
N GLU A 77 -27.91 0.66 -4.49
CA GLU A 77 -29.16 1.10 -5.11
C GLU A 77 -30.25 1.38 -4.07
N GLN A 78 -30.43 0.49 -3.09
CA GLN A 78 -31.43 0.63 -2.03
C GLN A 78 -31.24 1.92 -1.21
N TYR A 79 -30.00 2.30 -0.91
CA TYR A 79 -29.69 3.46 -0.08
C TYR A 79 -29.22 4.69 -0.88
N GLY A 80 -29.28 4.64 -2.22
CA GLY A 80 -28.84 5.74 -3.09
C GLY A 80 -27.33 6.05 -3.00
N LEU A 81 -26.51 5.07 -2.64
CA LEU A 81 -25.05 5.21 -2.51
C LEU A 81 -24.38 4.82 -3.84
N LYS A 82 -23.61 5.75 -4.40
CA LYS A 82 -22.81 5.49 -5.61
C LYS A 82 -21.50 4.77 -5.23
N PRO A 83 -21.20 3.60 -5.82
CA PRO A 83 -19.93 2.92 -5.59
C PRO A 83 -18.80 3.68 -6.29
N ARG A 84 -17.65 3.80 -5.62
CA ARG A 84 -16.44 4.42 -6.19
C ARG A 84 -15.61 3.46 -7.04
N ALA A 85 -15.67 2.18 -6.68
CA ALA A 85 -14.89 1.13 -7.29
C ALA A 85 -15.53 -0.25 -7.07
N ARG A 86 -15.05 -1.25 -7.80
CA ARG A 86 -15.42 -2.66 -7.70
C ARG A 86 -14.19 -3.52 -7.51
N ILE A 87 -14.27 -4.52 -6.61
CA ILE A 87 -13.27 -5.58 -6.51
C ILE A 87 -13.58 -6.60 -7.62
N LEU A 88 -12.68 -6.75 -8.59
CA LEU A 88 -12.83 -7.72 -9.68
C LEU A 88 -12.41 -9.12 -9.25
N ALA A 89 -11.25 -9.20 -8.60
CA ALA A 89 -10.70 -10.45 -8.11
C ALA A 89 -9.76 -10.20 -6.95
N ALA A 90 -9.69 -11.17 -6.05
CA ALA A 90 -8.65 -11.26 -5.05
C ALA A 90 -8.04 -12.66 -5.05
N ALA A 91 -6.79 -12.77 -4.62
CA ALA A 91 -6.09 -14.03 -4.53
C ALA A 91 -5.08 -14.03 -3.39
N ILE A 92 -4.92 -15.21 -2.80
CA ILE A 92 -3.90 -15.50 -1.78
C ILE A 92 -2.99 -16.60 -2.32
N ALA A 93 -1.70 -16.52 -1.99
CA ALA A 93 -0.71 -17.54 -2.31
C ALA A 93 0.26 -17.76 -1.16
N GLY A 94 0.82 -18.96 -1.09
CA GLY A 94 1.90 -19.31 -0.17
C GLY A 94 3.24 -19.33 -0.89
N VAL A 95 4.30 -19.03 -0.14
CA VAL A 95 5.72 -19.17 -0.52
C VAL A 95 6.48 -19.73 0.68
N GLU A 96 7.73 -20.12 0.50
CA GLU A 96 8.55 -20.50 1.66
C GLU A 96 8.63 -19.35 2.68
N PRO A 97 8.56 -19.62 4.00
CA PRO A 97 8.62 -18.57 5.02
C PRO A 97 9.86 -17.67 4.90
N ARG A 98 11.01 -18.25 4.52
CA ARG A 98 12.27 -17.50 4.30
C ARG A 98 12.20 -16.56 3.10
N LEU A 99 11.26 -16.78 2.18
CA LEU A 99 11.02 -15.97 0.99
C LEU A 99 9.71 -15.18 1.09
N MET A 100 9.17 -14.96 2.31
CA MET A 100 7.85 -14.34 2.51
C MET A 100 7.66 -13.04 1.73
N GLY A 101 8.72 -12.24 1.55
CA GLY A 101 8.66 -11.00 0.80
C GLY A 101 8.21 -11.18 -0.65
N LEU A 102 8.45 -12.35 -1.25
CA LEU A 102 8.03 -12.66 -2.62
C LEU A 102 6.59 -13.16 -2.72
N GLY A 103 5.85 -13.28 -1.61
CA GLY A 103 4.44 -13.66 -1.58
C GLY A 103 3.53 -12.87 -2.55
N PRO A 104 3.73 -11.55 -2.78
CA PRO A 104 3.00 -10.79 -3.79
C PRO A 104 3.05 -11.40 -5.19
N VAL A 105 4.18 -11.96 -5.62
CA VAL A 105 4.37 -12.42 -7.00
C VAL A 105 3.32 -13.49 -7.40
N PRO A 106 3.23 -14.64 -6.72
CA PRO A 106 2.21 -15.64 -7.06
C PRO A 106 0.78 -15.17 -6.73
N ALA A 107 0.59 -14.26 -5.76
CA ALA A 107 -0.73 -13.72 -5.46
C ALA A 107 -1.24 -12.81 -6.59
N ILE A 108 -0.39 -11.91 -7.11
CA ILE A 108 -0.64 -11.01 -8.24
C ILE A 108 -0.98 -11.81 -9.48
N ILE A 109 -0.14 -12.78 -9.87
CA ILE A 109 -0.38 -13.62 -11.05
C ILE A 109 -1.76 -14.30 -10.95
N LYS A 110 -2.09 -14.86 -9.78
CA LYS A 110 -3.37 -15.54 -9.54
C LYS A 110 -4.56 -14.56 -9.56
N ALA A 111 -4.42 -13.36 -9.02
CA ALA A 111 -5.48 -12.35 -9.02
C ALA A 111 -5.76 -11.83 -10.43
N LEU A 112 -4.71 -11.53 -11.21
CA LEU A 112 -4.80 -11.10 -12.60
C LEU A 112 -5.46 -12.17 -13.48
N GLN A 113 -5.06 -13.44 -13.34
CA GLN A 113 -5.71 -14.56 -14.02
C GLN A 113 -7.21 -14.67 -13.70
N ARG A 114 -7.60 -14.50 -12.43
CA ARG A 114 -9.00 -14.51 -12.00
C ARG A 114 -9.80 -13.33 -12.55
N ALA A 115 -9.16 -12.17 -12.67
CA ALA A 115 -9.76 -10.98 -13.26
C ALA A 115 -9.78 -11.01 -14.80
N ASN A 116 -9.13 -12.01 -15.42
CA ASN A 116 -8.87 -12.06 -16.86
C ASN A 116 -8.17 -10.80 -17.38
N LEU A 117 -7.14 -10.35 -16.66
CA LEU A 117 -6.33 -9.17 -16.96
C LEU A 117 -4.84 -9.51 -16.93
N GLN A 118 -4.02 -8.65 -17.49
CA GLN A 118 -2.57 -8.69 -17.49
C GLN A 118 -2.00 -7.56 -16.62
N LEU A 119 -0.73 -7.67 -16.24
CA LEU A 119 -0.04 -6.62 -15.49
C LEU A 119 0.06 -5.31 -16.30
N ALA A 120 0.10 -5.42 -17.63
CA ALA A 120 0.11 -4.28 -18.55
C ALA A 120 -1.21 -3.48 -18.54
N ASP A 121 -2.33 -4.11 -18.14
CA ASP A 121 -3.64 -3.45 -18.08
C ASP A 121 -3.79 -2.56 -16.83
N MET A 122 -2.86 -2.65 -15.88
CA MET A 122 -2.92 -1.86 -14.65
C MET A 122 -2.45 -0.44 -14.91
N ASP A 123 -3.25 0.53 -14.48
CA ASP A 123 -2.89 1.96 -14.42
C ASP A 123 -2.15 2.29 -13.12
N LEU A 124 -2.34 1.47 -12.08
CA LEU A 124 -1.70 1.60 -10.78
C LEU A 124 -1.27 0.24 -10.23
N ILE A 125 -0.06 0.19 -9.66
CA ILE A 125 0.49 -0.96 -8.96
C ILE A 125 0.91 -0.50 -7.56
N GLU A 126 0.17 -0.94 -6.55
CA GLU A 126 0.45 -0.69 -5.13
C GLU A 126 0.96 -1.98 -4.49
N ILE A 127 2.27 -2.06 -4.24
CA ILE A 127 2.88 -3.16 -3.49
C ILE A 127 3.34 -2.60 -2.14
N ASN A 128 2.81 -3.15 -1.05
CA ASN A 128 3.18 -2.72 0.30
C ASN A 128 4.69 -2.83 0.52
N GLU A 129 5.31 -1.73 0.92
CA GLU A 129 6.76 -1.63 1.07
C GLU A 129 7.22 -2.10 2.46
N ALA A 130 7.06 -3.39 2.77
CA ALA A 130 7.61 -3.92 4.01
C ALA A 130 9.14 -3.70 4.07
N PHE A 131 9.81 -3.94 2.94
CA PHE A 131 11.23 -3.66 2.71
C PHE A 131 11.47 -3.27 1.25
N ALA A 132 12.39 -2.34 0.98
CA ALA A 132 12.73 -1.95 -0.39
C ALA A 132 13.21 -3.15 -1.22
N ALA A 133 14.07 -3.99 -0.64
CA ALA A 133 14.57 -5.20 -1.29
C ALA A 133 13.44 -6.18 -1.66
N GLN A 134 12.36 -6.22 -0.86
CA GLN A 134 11.20 -7.05 -1.14
C GLN A 134 10.43 -6.53 -2.36
N VAL A 135 10.14 -5.22 -2.41
CA VAL A 135 9.41 -4.61 -3.52
C VAL A 135 10.20 -4.76 -4.83
N LEU A 136 11.51 -4.48 -4.80
CA LEU A 136 12.40 -4.68 -5.96
C LEU A 136 12.47 -6.15 -6.37
N GLY A 137 12.46 -7.08 -5.41
CA GLY A 137 12.38 -8.50 -5.67
C GLY A 137 11.09 -8.89 -6.38
N CYS A 138 9.95 -8.33 -5.97
CA CYS A 138 8.66 -8.53 -6.64
C CYS A 138 8.68 -7.93 -8.06
N ALA A 139 9.13 -6.68 -8.23
CA ALA A 139 9.22 -6.02 -9.52
C ALA A 139 10.06 -6.84 -10.51
N LYS A 140 11.26 -7.29 -10.09
CA LYS A 140 12.13 -8.13 -10.91
C LYS A 140 11.47 -9.44 -11.34
N ARG A 141 10.69 -10.07 -10.45
CA ARG A 141 10.01 -11.35 -10.74
C ARG A 141 8.76 -11.20 -11.59
N LEU A 142 8.18 -10.00 -11.61
CA LEU A 142 7.03 -9.62 -12.42
C LEU A 142 7.45 -8.96 -13.74
N ASP A 143 8.76 -8.88 -14.01
CA ASP A 143 9.32 -8.18 -15.18
C ASP A 143 8.88 -6.70 -15.26
N LEU A 144 8.79 -6.05 -14.10
CA LEU A 144 8.44 -4.64 -13.94
C LEU A 144 9.73 -3.82 -13.78
N ALA A 145 9.83 -2.72 -14.53
CA ALA A 145 10.92 -1.77 -14.35
C ALA A 145 10.91 -1.19 -12.92
N PHE A 146 12.08 -0.99 -12.33
CA PHE A 146 12.17 -0.50 -10.94
C PHE A 146 11.70 0.95 -10.78
N ASP A 147 11.70 1.70 -11.87
CA ASP A 147 11.23 3.07 -11.99
C ASP A 147 9.89 3.16 -12.75
N ASP A 148 9.14 2.05 -12.87
CA ASP A 148 7.81 2.08 -13.49
C ASP A 148 6.92 3.11 -12.76
N PRO A 149 6.39 4.12 -13.46
CA PRO A 149 5.66 5.22 -12.84
C PRO A 149 4.32 4.78 -12.22
N ARG A 150 3.86 3.56 -12.51
CA ARG A 150 2.66 2.99 -11.91
C ARG A 150 2.93 2.37 -10.54
N LEU A 151 4.19 2.07 -10.19
CA LEU A 151 4.56 1.42 -8.93
C LEU A 151 4.66 2.45 -7.79
N ASN A 152 3.72 2.38 -6.84
CA ASN A 152 3.67 3.20 -5.62
C ASN A 152 3.87 4.72 -5.88
N PRO A 153 3.14 5.36 -6.81
CA PRO A 153 3.43 6.73 -7.27
C PRO A 153 3.27 7.80 -6.18
N ASN A 154 2.52 7.50 -5.11
CA ASN A 154 2.32 8.41 -3.98
C ASN A 154 3.25 8.12 -2.79
N GLY A 155 4.19 7.19 -2.95
CA GLY A 155 5.00 6.63 -1.87
C GLY A 155 4.26 5.52 -1.13
N GLY A 156 5.02 4.62 -0.49
CA GLY A 156 4.47 3.50 0.26
C GLY A 156 4.94 3.46 1.70
N ALA A 157 4.87 2.26 2.28
CA ALA A 157 5.02 2.00 3.71
C ALA A 157 6.41 2.37 4.29
N ILE A 158 7.45 2.51 3.46
CA ILE A 158 8.75 3.04 3.93
C ILE A 158 8.59 4.52 4.36
N ALA A 159 7.80 5.29 3.61
CA ALA A 159 7.57 6.69 3.90
C ALA A 159 6.39 6.90 4.88
N ILE A 160 5.25 6.27 4.62
CA ILE A 160 3.98 6.54 5.33
C ILE A 160 3.71 5.57 6.48
N GLY A 161 4.48 4.48 6.57
CA GLY A 161 4.38 3.50 7.65
C GLY A 161 3.54 2.26 7.35
N HIS A 162 3.66 1.26 8.24
CA HIS A 162 3.02 -0.05 8.10
C HIS A 162 2.28 -0.51 9.38
N PRO A 163 1.15 0.12 9.74
CA PRO A 163 0.26 -0.43 10.76
C PRO A 163 -0.33 -1.75 10.25
N LEU A 164 0.14 -2.88 10.78
CA LEU A 164 -0.05 -4.23 10.20
C LEU A 164 -1.51 -4.52 9.83
N GLY A 165 -2.44 -4.32 10.75
CA GLY A 165 -3.86 -4.60 10.55
C GLY A 165 -4.59 -3.61 9.63
N ALA A 166 -4.06 -2.39 9.48
CA ALA A 166 -4.71 -1.33 8.71
C ALA A 166 -4.19 -1.22 7.26
N SER A 167 -2.99 -1.73 6.99
CA SER A 167 -2.28 -1.46 5.73
C SER A 167 -3.01 -1.96 4.48
N GLY A 168 -3.67 -3.12 4.55
CA GLY A 168 -4.45 -3.62 3.41
C GLY A 168 -5.61 -2.71 3.02
N ALA A 169 -6.39 -2.26 4.01
CA ALA A 169 -7.49 -1.32 3.78
C ALA A 169 -6.99 0.07 3.35
N ARG A 170 -5.90 0.55 3.97
CA ARG A 170 -5.25 1.81 3.58
C ARG A 170 -4.81 1.79 2.11
N LEU A 171 -4.08 0.75 1.69
CA LEU A 171 -3.63 0.61 0.30
C LEU A 171 -4.80 0.58 -0.69
N ALA A 172 -5.84 -0.21 -0.39
CA ALA A 172 -7.03 -0.28 -1.23
C ALA A 172 -7.69 1.10 -1.39
N TYR A 173 -7.77 1.89 -0.31
CA TYR A 173 -8.34 3.23 -0.38
C TYR A 173 -7.49 4.21 -1.19
N SER A 174 -6.18 4.27 -0.88
CA SER A 174 -5.24 5.12 -1.62
C SER A 174 -5.22 4.75 -3.11
N ALA A 175 -5.36 3.46 -3.45
CA ALA A 175 -5.43 3.00 -4.82
C ALA A 175 -6.66 3.55 -5.57
N VAL A 176 -7.86 3.45 -4.97
CA VAL A 176 -9.09 4.02 -5.56
C VAL A 176 -8.94 5.53 -5.77
N ARG A 177 -8.40 6.25 -4.79
CA ARG A 177 -8.18 7.70 -4.90
C ARG A 177 -7.18 8.07 -5.99
N GLN A 178 -6.15 7.27 -6.18
CA GLN A 178 -5.17 7.50 -7.24
C GLN A 178 -5.76 7.21 -8.62
N LEU A 179 -6.59 6.17 -8.78
CA LEU A 179 -7.33 5.96 -10.02
C LEU A 179 -8.27 7.14 -10.32
N GLU A 180 -9.00 7.65 -9.33
CA GLU A 180 -9.87 8.83 -9.49
C GLU A 180 -9.06 10.07 -9.90
N ARG A 181 -7.91 10.31 -9.25
CA ARG A 181 -7.05 11.47 -9.55
C ARG A 181 -6.43 11.39 -10.94
N SER A 182 -6.06 10.20 -11.40
CA SER A 182 -5.41 9.97 -12.70
C SER A 182 -6.38 9.66 -13.84
N ASN A 183 -7.68 9.53 -13.54
CA ASN A 183 -8.68 8.95 -14.43
C ASN A 183 -8.32 7.53 -14.92
N GLY A 184 -7.50 6.80 -14.17
CA GLY A 184 -7.16 5.40 -14.42
C GLY A 184 -8.35 4.48 -14.16
N ARG A 185 -8.29 3.26 -14.70
CA ARG A 185 -9.34 2.26 -14.61
C ARG A 185 -9.00 1.12 -13.66
N TYR A 186 -7.80 0.53 -13.76
CA TYR A 186 -7.46 -0.67 -13.01
C TYR A 186 -6.28 -0.46 -12.06
N ALA A 187 -6.44 -0.88 -10.81
CA ALA A 187 -5.38 -0.94 -9.83
C ALA A 187 -5.12 -2.37 -9.36
N LEU A 188 -3.85 -2.69 -9.20
CA LEU A 188 -3.37 -3.88 -8.50
C LEU A 188 -2.87 -3.47 -7.12
N VAL A 189 -3.42 -4.07 -6.06
CA VAL A 189 -2.95 -3.87 -4.69
C VAL A 189 -2.43 -5.19 -4.15
N SER A 190 -1.23 -5.23 -3.58
CA SER A 190 -0.64 -6.46 -3.05
C SER A 190 0.22 -6.26 -1.81
N LEU A 191 0.25 -7.28 -0.95
CA LEU A 191 1.04 -7.31 0.28
C LEU A 191 1.73 -8.67 0.44
N CYS A 192 2.98 -8.65 0.92
CA CYS A 192 3.57 -9.83 1.54
C CYS A 192 3.00 -10.01 2.94
N ILE A 193 2.99 -11.25 3.43
CA ILE A 193 2.45 -11.61 4.73
C ILE A 193 3.48 -12.50 5.43
N GLY A 194 3.68 -12.24 6.72
CA GLY A 194 4.57 -13.01 7.58
C GLY A 194 4.33 -14.52 7.46
N LEU A 195 5.39 -15.31 7.66
CA LEU A 195 5.34 -16.78 7.57
C LEU A 195 5.10 -17.36 6.17
N GLY A 196 5.29 -16.56 5.12
CA GLY A 196 5.36 -17.08 3.74
C GLY A 196 4.04 -17.02 3.00
N GLN A 197 3.37 -15.86 3.03
CA GLN A 197 2.12 -15.66 2.33
C GLN A 197 2.14 -14.36 1.52
N GLY A 198 1.22 -14.23 0.58
CA GLY A 198 0.92 -12.98 -0.08
C GLY A 198 -0.54 -12.90 -0.50
N ILE A 199 -1.03 -11.67 -0.61
CA ILE A 199 -2.39 -11.36 -1.05
C ILE A 199 -2.33 -10.31 -2.17
N ALA A 200 -3.22 -10.42 -3.14
CA ALA A 200 -3.43 -9.41 -4.16
C ALA A 200 -4.91 -9.20 -4.42
N CYS A 201 -5.27 -7.97 -4.78
CA CYS A 201 -6.61 -7.53 -5.14
C CYS A 201 -6.53 -6.68 -6.41
N VAL A 202 -7.42 -6.94 -7.37
CA VAL A 202 -7.60 -6.12 -8.57
C VAL A 202 -8.88 -5.31 -8.41
N ILE A 203 -8.75 -4.00 -8.52
CA ILE A 203 -9.82 -3.02 -8.31
C ILE A 203 -10.07 -2.28 -9.62
N GLU A 204 -11.33 -2.15 -10.01
CA GLU A 204 -11.78 -1.29 -11.12
C GLU A 204 -12.43 -0.03 -10.55
N ARG A 205 -11.97 1.15 -10.97
CA ARG A 205 -12.66 2.42 -10.70
C ARG A 205 -13.98 2.46 -11.47
N LEU A 206 -15.03 2.93 -10.82
CA LEU A 206 -16.32 3.21 -11.46
C LEU A 206 -16.48 4.72 -11.68
N ASP A 207 -17.27 5.09 -12.68
CA ASP A 207 -17.58 6.49 -13.00
C ASP A 207 -18.69 7.07 -12.13
#